data_AF-A0A969GWZ7-F1
#
_entry.id   AF-A0A969GWZ7-F1
#
_cell.length_a   1.000
_cell.length_b   1.000
_cell.length_c   1.000
_cell.angle_alpha   90.00
_cell.angle_beta   90.00
_cell.angle_gamma   90.00
#
_symmetry.space_group_name_H-M   'P 1'
#
loop_
_entity.id
_entity.type
_entity.pdbx_description
1 polymer ?
#
loop_
_entity_poly.entity_id
_entity_poly.type
_entity_poly.pdbx_seq_one_letter_code
_entity_poly.pdbx_strand_id
1 'polypeptide(L)'
;MQGTAPSSARYVKDYITLVEAEEAQYPSSNRDTKLMLTRMRKIYYDTTGWNRVLIPGTANIAGHYSRREEPDGQPYSINLGLPGGFDDIRVSKVKSIAIDSSGNIPDVFRQQQIRLADGSYLDIGHVFAGLDAFNHPDKVGVLGMTVDSNVDNCTWVGDLGSVLAEVTFRMRRQSGVINDTQRQEEINKNAPAQDMLGNIDAYVIKQMFSLVSGKKVSEILREYYLGEYYVGLSRAASDARKYRFSRFARGIGLTLTSRSPVTFSNEAAWVTKYIDQINDSAAQYVALNTSSISAGAIAELGFAFGISFNQGSRTLVSLFLTTLKQRISAEPGS
;
A
#
# COMPACT_ATOMS: atom_id res chain seq x y z
N MET A 1 13.20 -2.71 -10.29
CA MET A 1 12.33 -3.36 -9.27
C MET A 1 12.71 -4.82 -8.99
N GLN A 2 14.00 -5.14 -8.81
CA GLN A 2 14.37 -6.29 -7.98
C GLN A 2 15.60 -5.86 -7.20
N GLY A 3 15.38 -5.35 -5.98
CA GLY A 3 16.45 -5.30 -4.99
C GLY A 3 16.79 -6.71 -4.57
N THR A 4 18.02 -6.95 -4.14
CA THR A 4 18.35 -8.19 -3.44
C THR A 4 17.61 -8.19 -2.11
N ALA A 5 16.91 -9.29 -1.80
CA ALA A 5 16.24 -9.42 -0.51
C ALA A 5 17.22 -9.18 0.64
N PRO A 6 16.87 -8.35 1.64
CA PRO A 6 17.75 -8.13 2.78
C PRO A 6 18.01 -9.47 3.50
N SER A 7 19.14 -9.57 4.19
CA SER A 7 19.48 -10.77 4.98
C SER A 7 18.47 -11.03 6.10
N SER A 8 17.76 -10.00 6.54
CA SER A 8 16.67 -10.09 7.51
C SER A 8 15.34 -10.57 6.92
N ALA A 9 15.19 -10.67 5.59
CA ALA A 9 13.94 -11.13 4.99
C ALA A 9 13.73 -12.63 5.25
N ARG A 10 12.57 -12.96 5.83
CA ARG A 10 12.18 -14.34 6.18
C ARG A 10 11.68 -15.09 4.95
N TYR A 11 11.99 -16.38 4.82
CA TYR A 11 11.37 -17.17 3.75
C TYR A 11 9.85 -17.25 3.94
N VAL A 12 9.11 -17.13 2.85
CA VAL A 12 7.63 -17.11 2.88
C VAL A 12 7.03 -18.32 3.58
N LYS A 13 7.66 -19.50 3.47
CA LYS A 13 7.23 -20.71 4.18
C LYS A 13 7.26 -20.53 5.71
N ASP A 14 8.35 -19.97 6.23
CA ASP A 14 8.52 -19.74 7.66
C ASP A 14 7.61 -18.61 8.16
N TYR A 15 7.34 -17.63 7.31
CA TYR A 15 6.38 -16.57 7.63
C TYR A 15 4.93 -17.10 7.71
N ILE A 16 4.55 -18.04 6.83
CA ILE A 16 3.22 -18.69 6.90
C ILE A 16 3.01 -19.38 8.26
N THR A 17 4.04 -19.98 8.85
CA THR A 17 3.95 -20.56 10.20
C THR A 17 3.66 -19.50 11.28
N LEU A 18 4.14 -18.26 11.12
CA LEU A 18 3.76 -17.16 12.01
C LEU A 18 2.28 -16.80 11.83
N VAL A 19 1.77 -16.78 10.60
CA VAL A 19 0.34 -16.56 10.31
C VAL A 19 -0.53 -17.66 10.91
N GLU A 20 -0.10 -18.92 10.83
CA GLU A 20 -0.80 -20.05 11.45
C GLU A 20 -0.86 -19.90 12.99
N ALA A 21 0.22 -19.41 13.61
CA ALA A 21 0.24 -19.13 15.04
C ALA A 21 -0.74 -18.00 15.43
N GLU A 22 -0.80 -16.92 14.64
CA GLU A 22 -1.78 -15.85 14.82
C GLU A 22 -3.23 -16.35 14.67
N GLU A 23 -3.49 -17.19 13.68
CA GLU A 23 -4.81 -17.83 13.49
C GLU A 23 -5.19 -18.77 14.64
N ALA A 24 -4.22 -19.49 15.21
CA ALA A 24 -4.46 -20.42 16.33
C ALA A 24 -4.97 -19.71 17.59
N GLN A 25 -4.72 -18.41 17.73
CA GLN A 25 -5.25 -17.59 18.82
C GLN A 25 -6.77 -17.39 18.74
N TYR A 26 -7.39 -17.69 17.59
CA TYR A 26 -8.80 -17.45 17.32
C TYR A 26 -9.54 -18.72 16.86
N PRO A 27 -9.57 -19.81 17.66
CA PRO A 27 -10.05 -21.11 17.20
C PRO A 27 -11.49 -21.11 16.65
N SER A 28 -12.36 -20.24 17.16
CA SER A 28 -13.75 -20.10 16.72
C SER A 28 -13.94 -19.27 15.44
N SER A 29 -12.95 -18.46 15.06
CA SER A 29 -13.06 -17.50 13.94
C SER A 29 -11.87 -17.53 12.98
N ASN A 30 -10.92 -18.45 13.13
CA ASN A 30 -9.75 -18.55 12.27
C ASN A 30 -10.06 -18.93 10.81
N ARG A 31 -11.29 -19.37 10.55
CA ARG A 31 -11.84 -19.62 9.21
C ARG A 31 -12.76 -18.51 8.72
N ASP A 32 -13.06 -17.50 9.53
CA ASP A 32 -13.64 -16.26 9.04
C ASP A 32 -12.55 -15.46 8.33
N THR A 33 -12.34 -15.77 7.05
CA THR A 33 -11.28 -15.19 6.22
C THR A 33 -11.32 -13.66 6.24
N LYS A 34 -12.52 -13.07 6.20
CA LYS A 34 -12.70 -11.62 6.20
C LYS A 34 -12.25 -11.01 7.52
N LEU A 35 -12.71 -11.55 8.65
CA LEU A 35 -12.29 -11.08 9.97
C LEU A 35 -10.79 -11.28 10.21
N MET A 36 -10.24 -12.43 9.81
CA MET A 36 -8.82 -12.72 9.99
C MET A 36 -7.93 -11.81 9.15
N LEU A 37 -8.31 -11.48 7.90
CA LEU A 37 -7.58 -10.49 7.10
C LEU A 37 -7.56 -9.11 7.76
N THR A 38 -8.67 -8.67 8.35
CA THR A 38 -8.68 -7.42 9.13
C THR A 38 -7.71 -7.48 10.31
N ARG A 39 -7.70 -8.59 11.07
CA ARG A 39 -6.76 -8.77 12.18
C ARG A 39 -5.31 -8.78 11.71
N MET A 40 -5.00 -9.45 10.60
CA MET A 40 -3.66 -9.52 10.01
C MET A 40 -3.18 -8.16 9.51
N ARG A 41 -4.01 -7.40 8.79
CA ARG A 41 -3.70 -6.01 8.43
C ARG A 41 -3.40 -5.20 9.68
N LYS A 42 -4.24 -5.31 10.71
CA LYS A 42 -4.08 -4.52 11.93
C LYS A 42 -2.73 -4.78 12.58
N ILE A 43 -2.14 -5.99 12.53
CA ILE A 43 -0.76 -6.22 13.00
C ILE A 43 0.19 -5.10 12.51
N TYR A 44 0.09 -4.71 11.25
CA TYR A 44 0.95 -3.69 10.63
C TYR A 44 0.36 -2.27 10.66
N TYR A 45 -0.96 -2.14 10.47
CA TYR A 45 -1.60 -0.85 10.16
C TYR A 45 -2.83 -0.54 11.02
N ASP A 46 -2.73 -0.59 12.35
CA ASP A 46 -3.86 -0.30 13.25
C ASP A 46 -3.81 1.14 13.79
N THR A 47 -3.96 2.13 12.90
CA THR A 47 -4.04 3.55 13.26
C THR A 47 -5.42 4.13 12.97
N THR A 48 -5.72 5.30 13.51
CA THR A 48 -6.97 6.03 13.23
C THR A 48 -7.14 6.28 11.73
N GLY A 49 -6.07 6.69 11.02
CA GLY A 49 -6.12 6.92 9.57
C GLY A 49 -6.53 5.65 8.82
N TRP A 50 -5.89 4.52 9.12
CA TRP A 50 -6.25 3.25 8.49
C TRP A 50 -7.68 2.80 8.82
N ASN A 51 -8.07 2.85 10.09
CA ASN A 51 -9.32 2.27 10.55
C ASN A 51 -10.55 3.14 10.33
N ARG A 52 -10.40 4.47 10.20
CA ARG A 52 -11.52 5.41 10.06
C ARG A 52 -11.56 6.11 8.72
N VAL A 53 -10.43 6.21 8.01
CA VAL A 53 -10.36 6.88 6.71
C VAL A 53 -10.21 5.86 5.59
N LEU A 54 -9.21 4.99 5.66
CA LEU A 54 -8.91 4.08 4.56
C LEU A 54 -9.81 2.83 4.54
N ILE A 55 -10.14 2.25 5.69
CA ILE A 55 -11.00 1.06 5.79
C ILE A 55 -12.01 1.25 6.94
N PRO A 56 -12.94 2.22 6.82
CA PRO A 56 -13.84 2.64 7.90
C PRO A 56 -14.67 1.51 8.51
N GLY A 57 -15.05 0.51 7.69
CA GLY A 57 -15.80 -0.68 8.12
C GLY A 57 -15.10 -1.57 9.16
N THR A 58 -13.82 -1.32 9.46
CA THR A 58 -13.01 -2.12 10.38
C THR A 58 -12.71 -1.44 11.71
N ALA A 59 -13.22 -0.22 11.93
CA ALA A 59 -12.92 0.57 13.14
C ALA A 59 -13.23 -0.17 14.45
N ASN A 60 -14.31 -0.95 14.49
CA ASN A 60 -14.77 -1.67 15.67
C ASN A 60 -14.20 -3.08 15.81
N ILE A 61 -13.36 -3.53 14.87
CA ILE A 61 -12.70 -4.83 14.94
C ILE A 61 -11.42 -4.66 15.76
N ALA A 62 -11.34 -5.28 16.94
CA ALA A 62 -10.14 -5.22 17.76
C ALA A 62 -8.97 -5.97 17.09
N GLY A 63 -7.79 -5.34 17.07
CA GLY A 63 -6.54 -6.02 16.79
C GLY A 63 -6.11 -6.91 17.97
N HIS A 64 -5.20 -7.85 17.73
CA HIS A 64 -4.61 -8.66 18.80
C HIS A 64 -3.61 -7.85 19.65
N TYR A 65 -2.81 -7.03 18.98
CA TYR A 65 -1.71 -6.28 19.57
C TYR A 65 -2.12 -4.87 19.97
N SER A 66 -1.57 -4.39 21.09
CA SER A 66 -1.63 -2.98 21.45
C SER A 66 -0.69 -2.16 20.57
N ARG A 67 -0.83 -0.82 20.61
CA ARG A 67 -0.02 0.09 19.80
C ARG A 67 0.89 0.94 20.66
N ARG A 68 2.15 1.06 20.22
CA ARG A 68 3.05 2.13 20.64
C ARG A 68 3.32 3.04 19.43
N GLU A 69 3.00 4.31 19.58
CA GLU A 69 3.33 5.32 18.60
C GLU A 69 4.73 5.85 18.85
N GLU A 70 5.54 5.91 17.79
CA GLU A 70 6.89 6.46 17.82
C GLU A 70 7.04 7.48 16.68
N PRO A 71 7.81 8.57 16.89
CA PRO A 71 8.12 9.49 15.79
C PRO A 71 8.79 8.75 14.62
N ASP A 72 8.29 8.96 13.41
CA ASP A 72 8.92 8.50 12.17
C ASP A 72 9.80 9.61 11.59
N GLY A 73 10.98 9.73 12.19
CA GLY A 73 11.92 10.81 11.91
C GLY A 73 11.65 12.06 12.74
N GLN A 74 12.44 13.10 12.48
CA GLN A 74 12.29 14.38 13.16
C GLN A 74 11.14 15.17 12.54
N PRO A 75 10.19 15.70 13.34
CA PRO A 75 9.20 16.63 12.85
C PRO A 75 9.87 17.83 12.18
N TYR A 76 9.25 18.37 11.14
CA TYR A 76 9.75 19.55 10.44
C TYR A 76 8.62 20.49 10.05
N SER A 77 8.95 21.77 9.92
CA SER A 77 8.03 22.79 9.45
C SER A 77 8.23 23.07 7.97
N ILE A 78 7.14 23.37 7.28
CA ILE A 78 7.14 23.83 5.89
C ILE A 78 6.55 25.22 5.87
N ASN A 79 7.32 26.18 5.35
CA ASN A 79 6.82 27.52 5.10
C ASN A 79 6.06 27.55 3.76
N LEU A 80 4.79 27.94 3.80
CA LEU A 80 3.89 28.05 2.65
C LEU A 80 3.99 29.41 1.94
N GLY A 81 4.62 30.41 2.57
CA GLY A 81 4.69 31.77 2.05
C GLY A 81 3.32 32.46 1.95
N LEU A 82 2.38 32.10 2.82
CA LEU A 82 1.08 32.78 2.89
C LEU A 82 1.23 34.15 3.58
N PRO A 83 0.41 35.15 3.26
CA PRO A 83 0.39 36.39 4.00
C PRO A 83 -0.32 36.21 5.35
N GLY A 84 0.24 36.78 6.42
CA GLY A 84 -0.45 36.92 7.72
C GLY A 84 0.00 35.98 8.85
N GLY A 85 1.13 35.26 8.71
CA GLY A 85 1.68 34.42 9.77
C GLY A 85 0.99 33.06 9.92
N PHE A 86 0.29 32.62 8.88
CA PHE A 86 -0.31 31.28 8.77
C PHE A 86 0.65 30.31 8.07
N ASP A 87 1.96 30.56 8.19
CA ASP A 87 2.89 30.21 7.13
C ASP A 87 3.48 28.83 7.34
N ASP A 88 3.41 28.26 8.53
CA ASP A 88 4.13 27.03 8.85
C ASP A 88 3.17 25.85 9.08
N ILE A 89 3.27 24.84 8.21
CA ILE A 89 2.70 23.50 8.47
C ILE A 89 3.75 22.67 9.21
N ARG A 90 3.40 22.14 10.38
CA ARG A 90 4.22 21.15 11.08
C ARG A 90 3.86 19.75 10.59
N VAL A 91 4.79 19.12 9.88
CA VAL A 91 4.71 17.71 9.49
C VAL A 91 5.28 16.87 10.63
N SER A 92 4.47 15.95 11.15
CA SER A 92 4.87 15.04 12.22
C SER A 92 4.38 13.64 11.88
N LYS A 93 5.29 12.81 11.38
CA LYS A 93 4.98 11.42 11.04
C LYS A 93 5.14 10.54 12.25
N VAL A 94 4.24 9.57 12.37
CA VAL A 94 4.22 8.62 13.48
C VAL A 94 4.17 7.23 12.88
N LYS A 95 5.11 6.38 13.30
CA LYS A 95 5.03 4.93 13.04
C LYS A 95 4.28 4.27 14.18
N SER A 96 3.40 3.34 13.86
CA SER A 96 2.69 2.54 14.83
C SER A 96 3.35 1.16 14.96
N ILE A 97 3.80 0.83 16.16
CA ILE A 97 4.46 -0.45 16.45
C ILE A 97 3.50 -1.35 17.22
N ALA A 98 3.33 -2.57 16.72
CA ALA A 98 2.60 -3.61 17.45
C ALA A 98 3.39 -4.05 18.69
N ILE A 99 2.71 -4.14 19.83
CA ILE A 99 3.26 -4.68 21.08
C ILE A 99 2.32 -5.74 21.66
N ASP A 100 2.90 -6.85 22.12
CA ASP A 100 2.19 -7.91 22.83
C ASP A 100 1.88 -7.53 24.29
N SER A 101 1.21 -8.43 25.01
CA SER A 101 0.83 -8.21 26.42
C SER A 101 2.03 -8.08 27.37
N SER A 102 3.22 -8.50 26.94
CA SER A 102 4.48 -8.36 27.68
C SER A 102 5.28 -7.13 27.25
N GLY A 103 4.76 -6.32 26.31
CA GLY A 103 5.43 -5.13 25.79
C GLY A 103 6.48 -5.42 24.71
N ASN A 104 6.58 -6.65 24.22
CA ASN A 104 7.52 -7.00 23.16
C ASN A 104 6.90 -6.78 21.78
N ILE A 105 7.73 -6.46 20.79
CA ILE A 105 7.31 -6.45 19.39
C ILE A 105 7.14 -7.89 18.93
N PRO A 106 5.97 -8.32 18.43
CA PRO A 106 5.73 -9.71 18.05
C PRO A 106 6.53 -10.10 16.79
N ASP A 107 6.92 -11.36 16.70
CA ASP A 107 7.75 -11.86 15.59
C ASP A 107 7.09 -11.67 14.23
N VAL A 108 5.77 -11.86 14.13
CA VAL A 108 5.03 -11.61 12.90
C VAL A 108 5.25 -10.17 12.40
N PHE A 109 5.19 -9.17 13.27
CA PHE A 109 5.42 -7.77 12.91
C PHE A 109 6.88 -7.50 12.50
N ARG A 110 7.86 -8.07 13.21
CA ARG A 110 9.29 -7.87 12.90
C ARG A 110 9.70 -8.44 11.54
N GLN A 111 8.94 -9.41 11.03
CA GLN A 111 9.28 -10.21 9.84
C GLN A 111 8.41 -9.82 8.65
N GLN A 112 8.08 -8.53 8.53
CA GLN A 112 7.22 -7.98 7.47
C GLN A 112 7.76 -8.20 6.05
N GLN A 113 9.09 -8.22 5.91
CA GLN A 113 9.76 -8.44 4.63
C GLN A 113 9.95 -9.95 4.40
N ILE A 114 9.27 -10.48 3.38
CA ILE A 114 9.30 -11.91 3.08
C ILE A 114 10.00 -12.21 1.75
N ARG A 115 10.89 -13.18 1.75
CA ARG A 115 11.60 -13.71 0.58
C ARG A 115 10.79 -14.83 -0.06
N LEU A 116 10.57 -14.71 -1.37
CA LEU A 116 9.88 -15.69 -2.21
C LEU A 116 10.86 -16.72 -2.79
N ALA A 117 10.32 -17.82 -3.32
CA ALA A 117 11.11 -18.90 -3.91
C ALA A 117 11.95 -18.49 -5.13
N ASP A 118 11.55 -17.43 -5.85
CA ASP A 118 12.28 -16.87 -7.00
C ASP A 118 13.39 -15.88 -6.59
N GLY A 119 13.65 -15.73 -5.28
CA GLY A 119 14.64 -14.81 -4.73
C GLY A 119 14.17 -13.35 -4.61
N SER A 120 13.01 -13.01 -5.19
CA SER A 120 12.37 -11.71 -4.94
C SER A 120 11.85 -11.63 -3.50
N TYR A 121 11.50 -10.43 -3.06
CA TYR A 121 10.90 -10.22 -1.75
C TYR A 121 9.84 -9.13 -1.81
N LEU A 122 8.91 -9.18 -0.86
CA LEU A 122 7.81 -8.23 -0.74
C LEU A 122 7.53 -7.88 0.72
N ASP A 123 6.80 -6.78 0.91
CA ASP A 123 6.21 -6.42 2.18
C ASP A 123 4.84 -7.10 2.34
N ILE A 124 4.73 -8.05 3.28
CA ILE A 124 3.49 -8.81 3.48
C ILE A 124 2.38 -7.97 4.15
N GLY A 125 2.75 -6.89 4.83
CA GLY A 125 1.81 -5.92 5.37
C GLY A 125 0.98 -5.31 4.24
N HIS A 126 1.62 -4.89 3.15
CA HIS A 126 0.93 -4.35 1.96
C HIS A 126 -0.04 -5.36 1.33
N VAL A 127 0.32 -6.66 1.32
CA VAL A 127 -0.60 -7.72 0.85
C VAL A 127 -1.86 -7.76 1.73
N PHE A 128 -1.70 -7.76 3.05
CA PHE A 128 -2.84 -7.80 3.97
C PHE A 128 -3.68 -6.52 3.93
N ALA A 129 -3.06 -5.35 3.78
CA ALA A 129 -3.75 -4.09 3.61
C ALA A 129 -4.67 -4.10 2.38
N GLY A 130 -4.15 -4.51 1.22
CA GLY A 130 -4.95 -4.64 -0.01
C GLY A 130 -6.06 -5.67 0.10
N LEU A 131 -5.78 -6.86 0.66
CA LEU A 131 -6.79 -7.91 0.84
C LEU A 131 -7.90 -7.52 1.82
N ASP A 132 -7.58 -6.82 2.90
CA ASP A 132 -8.60 -6.31 3.82
C ASP A 132 -9.43 -5.21 3.15
N ALA A 133 -8.80 -4.28 2.42
CA ALA A 133 -9.54 -3.26 1.66
C ALA A 133 -10.52 -3.90 0.65
N PHE A 134 -10.13 -4.98 -0.02
CA PHE A 134 -11.03 -5.73 -0.91
C PHE A 134 -12.24 -6.35 -0.20
N ASN A 135 -12.13 -6.65 1.10
CA ASN A 135 -13.25 -7.16 1.90
C ASN A 135 -14.21 -6.06 2.34
N HIS A 136 -13.77 -4.81 2.30
CA HIS A 136 -14.52 -3.64 2.73
C HIS A 136 -14.42 -2.55 1.65
N PRO A 137 -14.88 -2.82 0.42
CA PRO A 137 -14.75 -1.88 -0.68
C PRO A 137 -15.55 -0.61 -0.39
N ASP A 138 -14.88 0.53 -0.51
CA ASP A 138 -15.50 1.83 -0.25
C ASP A 138 -14.85 2.92 -1.10
N LYS A 139 -15.55 4.05 -1.23
CA LYS A 139 -14.97 5.32 -1.68
C LYS A 139 -14.49 6.07 -0.44
N VAL A 140 -13.24 6.52 -0.44
CA VAL A 140 -12.62 7.13 0.74
C VAL A 140 -12.16 8.55 0.48
N GLY A 141 -12.25 9.39 1.49
CA GLY A 141 -11.91 10.79 1.34
C GLY A 141 -11.72 11.51 2.66
N VAL A 142 -10.94 12.60 2.60
CA VAL A 142 -10.73 13.54 3.71
C VAL A 142 -10.94 14.93 3.13
N LEU A 143 -11.74 15.76 3.80
CA LEU A 143 -11.90 17.18 3.45
C LEU A 143 -12.32 17.43 1.98
N GLY A 144 -13.17 16.56 1.43
CA GLY A 144 -13.70 16.67 0.06
C GLY A 144 -12.79 16.10 -1.05
N MET A 145 -11.56 15.71 -0.72
CA MET A 145 -10.64 15.02 -1.65
C MET A 145 -10.93 13.52 -1.58
N THR A 146 -11.24 12.89 -2.71
CA THR A 146 -11.81 11.55 -2.73
C THR A 146 -11.10 10.61 -3.67
N VAL A 147 -10.70 9.45 -3.16
CA VAL A 147 -10.23 8.32 -3.97
C VAL A 147 -11.39 7.35 -4.13
N ASP A 148 -11.74 7.04 -5.36
CA ASP A 148 -12.90 6.23 -5.75
C ASP A 148 -12.83 4.79 -5.24
N SER A 149 -11.63 4.31 -4.95
CA SER A 149 -11.39 2.97 -4.40
C SER A 149 -10.45 3.04 -3.21
N ASN A 150 -10.92 2.61 -2.06
CA ASN A 150 -10.07 2.41 -0.90
C ASN A 150 -8.99 1.35 -1.14
N VAL A 151 -9.24 0.34 -1.98
CA VAL A 151 -8.24 -0.66 -2.35
C VAL A 151 -7.06 -0.01 -3.04
N ASP A 152 -7.32 0.84 -4.04
CA ASP A 152 -6.27 1.60 -4.72
C ASP A 152 -5.52 2.49 -3.70
N ASN A 153 -6.26 3.19 -2.82
CA ASN A 153 -5.68 4.08 -1.81
C ASN A 153 -4.89 3.37 -0.70
N CYS A 154 -5.27 2.14 -0.33
CA CYS A 154 -4.55 1.30 0.63
C CYS A 154 -3.35 0.59 -0.01
N THR A 155 -3.18 0.71 -1.33
CA THR A 155 -2.13 0.04 -2.09
C THR A 155 -1.37 1.07 -2.93
N TRP A 156 -1.32 0.87 -4.25
CA TRP A 156 -0.40 1.57 -5.13
C TRP A 156 -0.73 3.06 -5.33
N VAL A 157 -1.99 3.48 -5.25
CA VAL A 157 -2.34 4.92 -5.30
C VAL A 157 -1.90 5.63 -4.03
N GLY A 158 -2.08 4.99 -2.87
CA GLY A 158 -1.58 5.49 -1.57
C GLY A 158 -0.07 5.71 -1.57
N ASP A 159 0.67 4.71 -2.07
CA ASP A 159 2.13 4.77 -2.15
C ASP A 159 2.60 5.89 -3.08
N LEU A 160 1.99 6.02 -4.27
CA LEU A 160 2.31 7.14 -5.18
C LEU A 160 1.86 8.50 -4.64
N GLY A 161 0.74 8.55 -3.90
CA GLY A 161 0.27 9.74 -3.22
C GLY A 161 1.25 10.22 -2.14
N SER A 162 1.77 9.29 -1.33
CA SER A 162 2.80 9.61 -0.33
C SER A 162 4.11 10.10 -0.97
N VAL A 163 4.55 9.48 -2.07
CA VAL A 163 5.69 9.98 -2.87
C VAL A 163 5.46 11.42 -3.33
N LEU A 164 4.28 11.72 -3.88
CA LEU A 164 3.96 13.07 -4.36
C LEU A 164 3.96 14.10 -3.22
N ALA A 165 3.40 13.75 -2.07
CA ALA A 165 3.40 14.61 -0.89
C ALA A 165 4.81 14.87 -0.38
N GLU A 166 5.64 13.84 -0.21
CA GLU A 166 7.02 13.98 0.30
C GLU A 166 7.94 14.74 -0.67
N VAL A 167 7.78 14.52 -1.99
CA VAL A 167 8.43 15.33 -3.03
C VAL A 167 8.07 16.80 -2.86
N THR A 168 6.78 17.10 -2.68
CA THR A 168 6.30 18.48 -2.51
C THR A 168 6.85 19.09 -1.22
N PHE A 169 6.87 18.33 -0.11
CA PHE A 169 7.47 18.74 1.15
C PHE A 169 8.96 19.06 1.00
N ARG A 170 9.71 18.23 0.26
CA ARG A 170 11.13 18.45 -0.01
C ARG A 170 11.36 19.70 -0.85
N MET A 171 10.60 19.88 -1.94
CA MET A 171 10.67 21.08 -2.79
C MET A 171 10.46 22.37 -1.99
N ARG A 172 9.49 22.37 -1.07
CA ARG A 172 9.21 23.55 -0.24
C ARG A 172 10.31 23.83 0.77
N ARG A 173 10.89 22.80 1.40
CA ARG A 173 12.01 22.97 2.35
C ARG A 173 13.31 23.43 1.68
N GLN A 174 13.51 23.08 0.42
CA GLN A 174 14.72 23.42 -0.35
C GLN A 174 14.53 24.65 -1.25
N SER A 175 13.41 25.38 -1.09
CA SER A 175 13.08 26.59 -1.86
C SER A 175 13.18 26.42 -3.38
N GLY A 176 12.79 25.26 -3.93
CA GLY A 176 12.90 25.07 -5.37
C GLY A 176 12.70 23.66 -5.93
N VAL A 177 13.37 23.44 -7.06
CA VAL A 177 13.25 22.25 -7.92
C VAL A 177 14.05 21.11 -7.30
N ILE A 178 13.41 19.96 -7.10
CA ILE A 178 14.13 18.71 -6.80
C ILE A 178 14.58 18.05 -8.11
N ASN A 179 15.77 17.46 -8.11
CA ASN A 179 16.28 16.72 -9.26
C ASN A 179 15.73 15.28 -9.29
N ASP A 180 15.99 14.57 -10.40
CA ASP A 180 15.49 13.20 -10.58
C ASP A 180 16.06 12.20 -9.56
N THR A 181 17.29 12.43 -9.07
CA THR A 181 17.89 11.58 -8.02
C THR A 181 17.10 11.70 -6.72
N GLN A 182 16.81 12.93 -6.29
CA GLN A 182 16.02 13.20 -5.10
C GLN A 182 14.58 12.70 -5.23
N ARG A 183 13.98 12.80 -6.43
CA ARG A 183 12.66 12.21 -6.69
C ARG A 183 12.72 10.68 -6.57
N GLN A 184 13.76 10.06 -7.12
CA GLN A 184 13.95 8.62 -7.02
C GLN A 184 14.20 8.17 -5.57
N GLU A 185 14.86 8.98 -4.74
CA GLU A 185 14.98 8.72 -3.29
C GLU A 185 13.61 8.68 -2.60
N GLU A 186 12.70 9.62 -2.91
CA GLU A 186 11.35 9.59 -2.35
C GLU A 186 10.53 8.40 -2.87
N ILE A 187 10.69 8.01 -4.14
CA ILE A 187 10.08 6.78 -4.67
C ILE A 187 10.63 5.55 -3.92
N ASN A 188 11.95 5.46 -3.74
CA ASN A 188 12.59 4.34 -3.06
C ASN A 188 12.22 4.27 -1.57
N LYS A 189 11.77 5.38 -0.98
CA LYS A 189 11.38 5.44 0.43
C LYS A 189 9.90 5.11 0.61
N ASN A 190 9.02 5.71 -0.20
CA ASN A 190 7.58 5.69 0.07
C ASN A 190 6.77 4.82 -0.91
N ALA A 191 7.37 4.37 -2.01
CA ALA A 191 6.80 3.39 -2.93
C ALA A 191 7.87 2.37 -3.39
N PRO A 192 8.62 1.75 -2.47
CA PRO A 192 9.70 0.85 -2.83
C PRO A 192 9.17 -0.41 -3.54
N ALA A 193 10.07 -1.09 -4.25
CA ALA A 193 9.68 -2.22 -5.10
C ALA A 193 8.98 -3.37 -4.34
N GLN A 194 9.36 -3.62 -3.08
CA GLN A 194 8.76 -4.66 -2.24
C GLN A 194 7.32 -4.35 -1.83
N ASP A 195 6.98 -3.08 -1.61
CA ASP A 195 5.62 -2.64 -1.22
C ASP A 195 4.72 -2.72 -2.47
N MET A 196 5.23 -2.23 -3.60
CA MET A 196 4.57 -2.36 -4.90
C MET A 196 4.33 -3.81 -5.29
N LEU A 197 5.24 -4.73 -4.97
CA LEU A 197 5.03 -6.16 -5.20
C LEU A 197 3.95 -6.73 -4.27
N GLY A 198 3.91 -6.30 -3.01
CA GLY A 198 2.83 -6.65 -2.08
C GLY A 198 1.46 -6.16 -2.55
N ASN A 199 1.39 -4.92 -3.05
CA ASN A 199 0.19 -4.37 -3.68
C ASN A 199 -0.27 -5.22 -4.87
N ILE A 200 0.64 -5.57 -5.78
CA ILE A 200 0.35 -6.43 -6.94
C ILE A 200 -0.22 -7.78 -6.50
N ASP A 201 0.45 -8.43 -5.54
CA ASP A 201 0.06 -9.76 -5.09
C ASP A 201 -1.31 -9.75 -4.38
N ALA A 202 -1.70 -8.65 -3.71
CA ALA A 202 -3.06 -8.50 -3.16
C ALA A 202 -4.16 -8.61 -4.23
N TYR A 203 -4.00 -7.93 -5.38
CA TYR A 203 -4.96 -8.01 -6.50
C TYR A 203 -5.01 -9.41 -7.10
N VAL A 204 -3.86 -10.05 -7.26
CA VAL A 204 -3.78 -11.37 -7.88
C VAL A 204 -4.41 -12.43 -6.97
N ILE A 205 -4.11 -12.39 -5.66
CA ILE A 205 -4.74 -13.25 -4.66
C ILE A 205 -6.26 -13.03 -4.67
N LYS A 206 -6.74 -11.77 -4.70
CA LYS A 206 -8.18 -11.48 -4.74
C LYS A 206 -8.88 -12.05 -5.98
N GLN A 207 -8.20 -12.09 -7.13
CA GLN A 207 -8.74 -12.68 -8.36
C GLN A 207 -8.79 -14.22 -8.30
N MET A 208 -7.90 -14.83 -7.54
CA MET A 208 -7.84 -16.29 -7.39
C MET A 208 -8.79 -16.82 -6.33
N PHE A 209 -8.93 -16.09 -5.22
CA PHE A 209 -9.59 -16.57 -4.03
C PHE A 209 -10.83 -15.74 -3.71
N SER A 210 -11.92 -16.43 -3.38
CA SER A 210 -13.01 -15.80 -2.67
C SER A 210 -12.58 -15.54 -1.23
N LEU A 211 -12.53 -14.27 -0.82
CA LEU A 211 -12.15 -13.85 0.53
C LEU A 211 -13.27 -14.09 1.58
N VAL A 212 -14.33 -14.81 1.18
CA VAL A 212 -15.41 -15.31 2.05
C VAL A 212 -15.52 -16.84 1.99
N SER A 213 -14.50 -17.52 1.49
CA SER A 213 -14.51 -18.97 1.23
C SER A 213 -14.47 -19.86 2.47
N GLY A 214 -14.24 -19.31 3.67
CA GLY A 214 -14.02 -20.11 4.88
C GLY A 214 -12.61 -20.69 4.99
N LYS A 215 -11.72 -20.36 4.04
CA LYS A 215 -10.29 -20.72 4.10
C LYS A 215 -9.59 -19.89 5.16
N LYS A 216 -8.59 -20.48 5.79
CA LYS A 216 -7.62 -19.72 6.59
C LYS A 216 -6.78 -18.81 5.68
N VAL A 217 -6.29 -17.70 6.22
CA VAL A 217 -5.35 -16.82 5.52
C VAL A 217 -4.06 -17.59 5.21
N SER A 218 -3.54 -18.38 6.16
CA SER A 218 -2.38 -19.25 5.94
C SER A 218 -2.55 -20.23 4.78
N GLU A 219 -3.74 -20.82 4.62
CA GLU A 219 -4.08 -21.72 3.51
C GLU A 219 -4.04 -20.96 2.16
N ILE A 220 -4.56 -19.73 2.11
CA ILE A 220 -4.50 -18.87 0.92
C ILE A 220 -3.04 -18.53 0.56
N LEU A 221 -2.23 -18.13 1.54
CA LEU A 221 -0.83 -17.78 1.31
C LEU A 221 -0.01 -18.99 0.86
N ARG A 222 -0.23 -20.16 1.46
CA ARG A 222 0.41 -21.43 1.08
C ARG A 222 0.09 -21.80 -0.36
N GLU A 223 -1.19 -21.74 -0.73
CA GLU A 223 -1.64 -22.07 -2.08
C GLU A 223 -1.06 -21.08 -3.11
N TYR A 224 -1.07 -19.78 -2.80
CA TYR A 224 -0.54 -18.74 -3.70
C TYR A 224 0.99 -18.78 -3.86
N TYR A 225 1.73 -18.78 -2.74
CA TYR A 225 3.19 -18.60 -2.78
C TYR A 225 3.97 -19.90 -2.96
N LEU A 226 3.51 -20.99 -2.34
CA LEU A 226 4.22 -22.27 -2.34
C LEU A 226 3.68 -23.23 -3.40
N GLY A 227 2.50 -22.97 -3.97
CA GLY A 227 1.79 -23.94 -4.81
C GLY A 227 1.42 -25.23 -4.05
N GLU A 228 1.53 -25.19 -2.71
CA GLU A 228 1.23 -26.31 -1.83
C GLU A 228 -0.31 -26.49 -1.76
N TYR A 229 -0.73 -27.72 -1.94
CA TYR A 229 -2.04 -28.09 -2.45
C TYR A 229 -2.98 -28.59 -1.35
N TYR A 230 -4.20 -28.06 -1.30
CA TYR A 230 -5.37 -28.76 -0.77
C TYR A 230 -6.24 -29.18 -1.97
N VAL A 231 -6.06 -30.40 -2.47
CA VAL A 231 -6.96 -31.13 -3.40
C VAL A 231 -7.77 -30.29 -4.41
N GLY A 232 -7.14 -29.74 -5.46
CA GLY A 232 -7.82 -29.43 -6.75
C GLY A 232 -7.20 -28.42 -7.73
N LEU A 233 -6.18 -27.63 -7.37
CA LEU A 233 -5.80 -26.38 -8.09
C LEU A 233 -4.32 -26.20 -8.54
N SER A 234 -3.51 -27.25 -8.70
CA SER A 234 -2.03 -27.12 -8.75
C SER A 234 -1.39 -26.35 -9.94
N ARG A 235 -2.11 -26.07 -11.04
CA ARG A 235 -1.57 -25.23 -12.14
C ARG A 235 -1.94 -23.75 -12.02
N ALA A 236 -3.12 -23.45 -11.47
CA ALA A 236 -3.67 -22.10 -11.51
C ALA A 236 -2.88 -21.09 -10.65
N ALA A 237 -2.34 -21.51 -9.51
CA ALA A 237 -1.56 -20.64 -8.62
C ALA A 237 -0.17 -20.29 -9.17
N SER A 238 0.54 -21.29 -9.69
CA SER A 238 1.81 -21.08 -10.39
C SER A 238 1.61 -20.15 -11.59
N ASP A 239 0.54 -20.33 -12.36
CA ASP A 239 0.21 -19.47 -13.48
C ASP A 239 -0.17 -18.05 -13.03
N ALA A 240 -0.85 -17.90 -11.90
CA ALA A 240 -1.22 -16.58 -11.39
C ALA A 240 -0.01 -15.74 -11.00
N ARG A 241 0.97 -16.31 -10.29
CA ARG A 241 2.22 -15.60 -9.96
C ARG A 241 3.07 -15.32 -11.20
N LYS A 242 3.10 -16.26 -12.15
CA LYS A 242 3.83 -16.11 -13.42
C LYS A 242 3.30 -14.95 -14.27
N TYR A 243 1.99 -14.69 -14.20
CA TYR A 243 1.30 -13.62 -14.93
C TYR A 243 0.77 -12.50 -14.01
N ARG A 244 1.43 -12.27 -12.86
CA ARG A 244 0.93 -11.35 -11.83
C ARG A 244 0.84 -9.90 -12.28
N PHE A 245 1.74 -9.43 -13.14
CA PHE A 245 1.74 -8.04 -13.61
C PHE A 245 0.61 -7.79 -14.61
N SER A 246 0.36 -8.73 -15.55
CA SER A 246 -0.76 -8.60 -16.48
C SER A 246 -2.12 -8.81 -15.79
N ARG A 247 -2.18 -9.67 -14.76
CA ARG A 247 -3.35 -9.81 -13.89
C ARG A 247 -3.61 -8.56 -13.05
N PHE A 248 -2.57 -7.96 -12.48
CA PHE A 248 -2.66 -6.71 -11.75
C PHE A 248 -3.12 -5.56 -12.65
N ALA A 249 -2.55 -5.43 -13.86
CA ALA A 249 -2.99 -4.43 -14.84
C ALA A 249 -4.50 -4.51 -15.10
N ARG A 250 -5.05 -5.73 -15.28
CA ARG A 250 -6.49 -5.94 -15.39
C ARG A 250 -7.23 -5.57 -14.10
N GLY A 251 -6.66 -5.91 -12.94
CA GLY A 251 -7.21 -5.62 -11.63
C GLY A 251 -7.38 -4.13 -11.33
N ILE A 252 -6.48 -3.29 -11.84
CA ILE A 252 -6.56 -1.82 -11.76
C ILE A 252 -7.32 -1.19 -12.95
N GLY A 253 -7.98 -2.01 -13.77
CA GLY A 253 -8.86 -1.55 -14.85
C GLY A 253 -8.18 -1.24 -16.18
N LEU A 254 -6.93 -1.64 -16.42
CA LEU A 254 -6.30 -1.55 -17.75
C LEU A 254 -6.73 -2.70 -18.65
N THR A 255 -7.00 -2.40 -19.93
CA THR A 255 -7.42 -3.37 -20.94
C THR A 255 -6.28 -3.66 -21.91
N LEU A 256 -5.54 -4.74 -21.64
CA LEU A 256 -4.38 -5.19 -22.44
C LEU A 256 -4.82 -5.59 -23.87
N THR A 257 -4.23 -4.97 -24.89
CA THR A 257 -4.51 -5.26 -26.31
C THR A 257 -3.36 -5.94 -27.04
N SER A 258 -2.11 -5.65 -26.69
CA SER A 258 -0.93 -6.36 -27.18
C SER A 258 0.08 -6.59 -26.05
N ARG A 259 0.89 -7.65 -26.16
CA ARG A 259 2.03 -7.94 -25.28
C ARG A 259 3.38 -7.56 -25.90
N SER A 260 3.42 -7.36 -27.21
CA SER A 260 4.64 -7.03 -27.95
C SER A 260 4.33 -6.05 -29.09
N PRO A 261 4.51 -4.73 -28.88
CA PRO A 261 4.78 -4.07 -27.60
C PRO A 261 3.56 -4.13 -26.65
N VAL A 262 3.77 -3.95 -25.34
CA VAL A 262 2.66 -3.89 -24.38
C VAL A 262 1.84 -2.61 -24.59
N THR A 263 0.56 -2.77 -24.92
CA THR A 263 -0.38 -1.66 -25.15
C THR A 263 -1.70 -1.90 -24.44
N PHE A 264 -2.34 -0.81 -24.01
CA PHE A 264 -3.66 -0.83 -23.40
C PHE A 264 -4.65 0.04 -24.20
N SER A 265 -5.85 -0.46 -24.49
CA SER A 265 -6.83 0.31 -25.29
C SER A 265 -7.40 1.53 -24.57
N ASN A 266 -7.42 1.51 -23.24
CA ASN A 266 -7.97 2.57 -22.41
C ASN A 266 -6.91 3.40 -21.67
N GLU A 267 -5.65 3.34 -22.14
CA GLU A 267 -4.50 3.96 -21.46
C GLU A 267 -4.68 5.44 -21.16
N ALA A 268 -5.09 6.24 -22.15
CA ALA A 268 -5.23 7.68 -21.97
C ALA A 268 -6.31 8.04 -20.92
N ALA A 269 -7.47 7.38 -20.97
CA ALA A 269 -8.53 7.58 -19.99
C ALA A 269 -8.11 7.13 -18.59
N TRP A 270 -7.39 6.00 -18.51
CA TRP A 270 -6.86 5.47 -17.26
C TRP A 270 -5.84 6.43 -16.63
N VAL A 271 -4.90 6.97 -17.43
CA VAL A 271 -3.91 7.95 -16.98
C VAL A 271 -4.58 9.21 -16.43
N THR A 272 -5.56 9.77 -17.15
CA THR A 272 -6.30 10.95 -16.68
C THR A 272 -6.98 10.68 -15.34
N LYS A 273 -7.68 9.54 -15.20
CA LYS A 273 -8.33 9.17 -13.94
C LYS A 273 -7.32 9.13 -12.79
N TYR A 274 -6.21 8.42 -12.94
CA TYR A 274 -5.29 8.18 -11.83
C TYR A 274 -4.35 9.34 -11.50
N ILE A 275 -4.22 10.33 -12.38
CA ILE A 275 -3.63 11.63 -12.02
C ILE A 275 -4.42 12.25 -10.86
N ASP A 276 -5.75 12.33 -11.00
CA ASP A 276 -6.62 12.93 -9.99
C ASP A 276 -6.65 12.09 -8.71
N GLN A 277 -6.70 10.76 -8.82
CA GLN A 277 -6.72 9.86 -7.67
C GLN A 277 -5.42 9.94 -6.83
N ILE A 278 -4.26 10.03 -7.47
CA ILE A 278 -2.97 10.17 -6.77
C ILE A 278 -2.84 11.54 -6.12
N ASN A 279 -3.32 12.58 -6.80
CA ASN A 279 -3.40 13.94 -6.26
C ASN A 279 -4.26 13.98 -4.98
N ASP A 280 -5.46 13.40 -5.01
CA ASP A 280 -6.34 13.33 -3.85
C ASP A 280 -5.78 12.45 -2.73
N SER A 281 -5.10 11.35 -3.08
CA SER A 281 -4.41 10.50 -2.10
C SER A 281 -3.25 11.24 -1.41
N ALA A 282 -2.45 12.00 -2.17
CA ALA A 282 -1.38 12.82 -1.62
C ALA A 282 -1.92 13.88 -0.65
N ALA A 283 -3.07 14.47 -0.97
CA ALA A 283 -3.71 15.44 -0.12
C ALA A 283 -4.28 14.83 1.17
N GLN A 284 -4.84 13.60 1.10
CA GLN A 284 -5.19 12.82 2.29
C GLN A 284 -3.95 12.48 3.14
N TYR A 285 -2.84 12.12 2.51
CA TYR A 285 -1.58 11.83 3.20
C TYR A 285 -1.11 13.04 4.01
N VAL A 286 -1.17 14.25 3.43
CA VAL A 286 -0.89 15.50 4.16
C VAL A 286 -1.83 15.61 5.36
N ALA A 287 -3.15 15.57 5.14
CA ALA A 287 -4.14 15.78 6.19
C ALA A 287 -4.02 14.79 7.37
N LEU A 288 -3.49 13.58 7.12
CA LEU A 288 -3.27 12.56 8.15
C LEU A 288 -1.91 12.67 8.87
N ASN A 289 -0.93 13.38 8.32
CA ASN A 289 0.44 13.45 8.84
C ASN A 289 0.86 14.86 9.28
N THR A 290 -0.04 15.81 9.25
CA THR A 290 0.18 17.18 9.71
C THR A 290 -0.71 17.46 10.90
N SER A 291 -0.16 18.11 11.92
CA SER A 291 -0.87 18.45 13.15
C SER A 291 -0.90 19.96 13.29
N SER A 292 -2.00 20.61 12.90
CA SER A 292 -2.15 22.04 13.08
C SER A 292 -2.93 22.42 14.33
N ILE A 293 -2.39 23.41 15.06
CA ILE A 293 -3.00 24.07 16.21
C ILE A 293 -3.91 25.16 15.62
N SER A 294 -5.22 24.90 15.54
CA SER A 294 -6.38 25.76 15.22
C SER A 294 -6.33 26.72 14.00
N ALA A 295 -5.29 27.51 13.79
CA ALA A 295 -5.09 28.41 12.65
C ALA A 295 -4.45 27.71 11.43
N GLY A 296 -3.62 26.69 11.66
CA GLY A 296 -2.95 25.96 10.57
C GLY A 296 -3.86 25.01 9.79
N ALA A 297 -5.11 24.77 10.22
CA ALA A 297 -6.04 23.90 9.50
C ALA A 297 -6.44 24.48 8.14
N ILE A 298 -6.55 25.81 8.03
CA ILE A 298 -6.81 26.49 6.74
C ILE A 298 -5.58 26.40 5.83
N ALA A 299 -4.38 26.55 6.39
CA ALA A 299 -3.12 26.42 5.65
C ALA A 299 -2.90 24.98 5.16
N GLU A 300 -3.17 23.98 6.00
CA GLU A 300 -3.18 22.56 5.63
C GLU A 300 -4.19 22.26 4.52
N LEU A 301 -5.41 22.76 4.65
CA LEU A 301 -6.43 22.65 3.61
C LEU A 301 -5.93 23.26 2.30
N GLY A 302 -5.44 24.50 2.33
CA GLY A 302 -4.92 25.18 1.15
C GLY A 302 -3.74 24.42 0.51
N PHE A 303 -2.85 23.85 1.32
CA PHE A 303 -1.73 23.05 0.84
C PHE A 303 -2.17 21.70 0.25
N ALA A 304 -3.09 21.01 0.93
CA ALA A 304 -3.69 19.77 0.46
C ALA A 304 -4.41 19.99 -0.89
N PHE A 305 -5.24 21.04 -0.99
CA PHE A 305 -5.87 21.44 -2.25
C PHE A 305 -4.83 21.80 -3.33
N GLY A 306 -3.75 22.50 -2.97
CA GLY A 306 -2.68 22.82 -3.90
C GLY A 306 -1.99 21.58 -4.47
N ILE A 307 -1.78 20.54 -3.64
CA ILE A 307 -1.25 19.24 -4.08
C ILE A 307 -2.23 18.51 -4.99
N SER A 308 -3.54 18.64 -4.78
CA SER A 308 -4.55 18.01 -5.64
C SER A 308 -4.49 18.46 -7.12
N PHE A 309 -3.72 19.52 -7.45
CA PHE A 309 -3.49 20.00 -8.81
C PHE A 309 -2.03 19.86 -9.27
N ASN A 310 -1.21 19.08 -8.57
CA ASN A 310 0.23 18.97 -8.86
C ASN A 310 0.47 18.17 -10.15
N GLN A 311 1.27 18.72 -11.09
CA GLN A 311 1.64 18.03 -12.33
C GLN A 311 2.57 16.81 -12.10
N GLY A 312 3.17 16.69 -10.91
CA GLY A 312 4.01 15.59 -10.51
C GLY A 312 3.32 14.23 -10.55
N SER A 313 2.00 14.16 -10.28
CA SER A 313 1.23 12.93 -10.40
C SER A 313 1.27 12.36 -11.81
N ARG A 314 1.19 13.19 -12.86
CA ARG A 314 1.34 12.74 -14.25
C ARG A 314 2.68 12.05 -14.49
N THR A 315 3.76 12.57 -13.91
CA THR A 315 5.09 11.95 -13.99
C THR A 315 5.11 10.60 -13.28
N LEU A 316 4.53 10.50 -12.08
CA LEU A 316 4.46 9.26 -11.30
C LEU A 316 3.61 8.19 -12.00
N VAL A 317 2.42 8.55 -12.52
CA VAL A 317 1.54 7.66 -13.30
C VAL A 317 2.26 7.13 -14.53
N SER A 318 2.96 8.01 -15.26
CA SER A 318 3.69 7.63 -16.48
C SER A 318 4.85 6.69 -16.17
N LEU A 319 5.60 6.95 -15.10
CA LEU A 319 6.69 6.09 -14.64
C LEU A 319 6.17 4.71 -14.19
N PHE A 320 5.10 4.70 -13.39
CA PHE A 320 4.42 3.48 -12.96
C PHE A 320 3.98 2.64 -14.16
N LEU A 321 3.27 3.24 -15.13
CA LEU A 321 2.77 2.53 -16.29
C LEU A 321 3.89 2.01 -17.19
N THR A 322 4.93 2.81 -17.41
CA THR A 322 6.13 2.39 -18.15
C THR A 322 6.77 1.17 -17.50
N THR A 323 6.91 1.21 -16.17
CA THR A 323 7.53 0.10 -15.43
C THR A 323 6.62 -1.14 -15.42
N LEU A 324 5.31 -0.97 -15.30
CA LEU A 324 4.34 -2.07 -15.39
C LEU A 324 4.39 -2.75 -16.77
N LYS A 325 4.43 -1.97 -17.86
CA LYS A 325 4.59 -2.49 -19.22
C LYS A 325 5.87 -3.31 -19.38
N GLN A 326 7.01 -2.78 -18.90
CA GLN A 326 8.28 -3.53 -18.90
C GLN A 326 8.18 -4.85 -18.14
N ARG A 327 7.46 -4.88 -17.01
CA ARG A 327 7.25 -6.10 -16.22
C ARG A 327 6.35 -7.11 -16.93
N ILE A 328 5.31 -6.65 -17.62
CA ILE A 328 4.44 -7.50 -18.45
C ILE A 328 5.22 -8.09 -19.63
N SER A 329 6.07 -7.29 -20.29
CA SER A 329 6.98 -7.75 -21.35
C SER A 329 8.05 -8.73 -20.87
N ALA A 330 8.24 -8.88 -19.56
CA ALA A 330 9.14 -9.88 -18.99
C ALA A 330 8.39 -11.14 -18.50
N GLU A 331 7.05 -11.17 -18.56
CA GLU A 331 6.28 -12.36 -18.23
C GLU A 331 6.48 -13.44 -19.31
N PRO A 332 6.56 -14.73 -18.97
CA PRO A 332 6.89 -15.74 -19.97
C PRO A 332 5.80 -15.90 -21.04
N GLY A 333 6.19 -15.93 -22.31
CA GLY A 333 5.27 -15.98 -23.46
C GLY A 333 4.76 -14.59 -23.88
N SER A 334 5.55 -13.54 -23.60
CA SER A 334 5.43 -12.21 -24.21
C SER A 334 6.25 -12.09 -25.49
#